data_AF-A0A3F3GR64-F1
#
_entry.id   AF-A0A3F3GR64-F1
#
_cell.length_a   1.000
_cell.length_b   1.000
_cell.length_c   1.000
_cell.angle_alpha   90.00
_cell.angle_beta   90.00
_cell.angle_gamma   90.00
#
_symmetry.space_group_name_H-M   'P 1'
#
loop_
_entity.id
_entity.type
_entity.pdbx_description
1 polymer ?
#
loop_
_entity_poly.entity_id
_entity_poly.type
_entity_poly.pdbx_seq_one_letter_code
_entity_poly.pdbx_strand_id
1 'polypeptide(L)'
;MVQYNLILASARVETDVKLPITPRRGDVISLSTGVNTPHYLVQRVELFADSDIVNLHVQRFPDQLSAKLAIDGFRNTRQFLKDEE
;
A
#
# COMPACT_ATOMS: atom_id res chain seq x y z
N MET A 1 -8.91 14.30 -7.57
CA MET A 1 -8.00 13.18 -7.26
C MET A 1 -8.18 12.88 -5.79
N VAL A 2 -8.47 11.63 -5.43
CA VAL A 2 -8.69 11.23 -4.03
C VAL A 2 -7.37 11.28 -3.27
N GLN A 3 -7.40 11.83 -2.06
CA GLN A 3 -6.25 11.92 -1.18
C GLN A 3 -6.23 10.74 -0.21
N TYR A 4 -5.08 10.08 -0.05
CA TYR A 4 -4.95 8.96 0.88
C TYR A 4 -4.08 9.33 2.08
N ASN A 5 -4.53 8.94 3.27
CA ASN A 5 -3.73 8.96 4.49
C ASN A 5 -3.43 7.54 4.91
N LEU A 6 -2.18 7.26 5.27
CA LEU A 6 -1.79 5.98 5.85
C LEU A 6 -1.90 6.07 7.36
N ILE A 7 -2.69 5.18 7.94
CA ILE A 7 -2.89 5.03 9.38
C ILE A 7 -2.21 3.75 9.82
N LEU A 8 -1.22 3.86 10.70
CA LEU A 8 -0.49 2.75 11.31
C LEU A 8 -0.81 2.72 12.80
N ALA A 9 -1.40 1.63 13.30
CA ALA A 9 -1.74 1.48 14.72
C ALA A 9 -2.44 2.72 15.32
N SER A 10 -3.44 3.25 14.59
CA SER A 10 -4.21 4.46 14.93
C SER A 10 -3.44 5.80 14.87
N ALA A 11 -2.17 5.80 14.46
CA ALA A 11 -1.40 7.00 14.18
C ALA A 11 -1.37 7.29 12.67
N ARG A 12 -1.59 8.54 12.29
CA ARG A 12 -1.44 8.99 10.90
C ARG A 12 0.05 9.16 10.61
N VAL A 13 0.58 8.34 9.71
CA VAL A 13 2.02 8.26 9.41
C VAL A 13 2.39 8.96 8.12
N GLU A 14 1.53 8.91 7.11
CA GLU A 14 1.74 9.58 5.83
C GLU A 14 0.44 10.23 5.42
N THR A 15 0.51 11.45 4.89
CA THR A 15 -0.62 12.20 4.38
C THR A 15 -0.40 12.58 2.94
N ASP A 16 -1.47 13.00 2.27
CA ASP A 16 -1.40 13.54 0.91
C ASP A 16 -0.85 12.54 -0.13
N VAL A 17 -0.95 11.24 0.18
CA VAL A 17 -0.48 10.18 -0.70
C VAL A 17 -1.38 10.11 -1.92
N LYS A 18 -0.76 10.16 -3.10
CA LYS A 18 -1.43 9.98 -4.39
C LYS A 18 -1.14 8.58 -4.91
N LEU A 19 -2.17 7.74 -4.94
CA LEU A 19 -2.07 6.40 -5.50
C LEU A 19 -2.69 6.38 -6.91
N PRO A 20 -2.07 5.67 -7.86
CA PRO A 20 -2.55 5.60 -9.24
C PRO A 20 -3.88 4.85 -9.38
N ILE A 21 -4.19 3.97 -8.43
CA ILE A 21 -5.38 3.13 -8.41
C ILE A 21 -5.95 3.17 -7.00
N THR A 22 -7.28 3.11 -6.87
CA THR A 22 -7.93 3.01 -5.56
C THR A 22 -7.59 1.67 -4.91
N PRO A 23 -6.85 1.67 -3.78
CA PRO A 23 -6.44 0.44 -3.13
C PRO A 23 -7.61 -0.25 -2.45
N ARG A 24 -7.51 -1.58 -2.37
CA ARG A 24 -8.47 -2.46 -1.71
C ARG A 24 -7.82 -3.15 -0.52
N ARG A 25 -8.66 -3.69 0.37
CA ARG A 25 -8.17 -4.56 1.44
C ARG A 25 -7.41 -5.75 0.85
N GLY A 26 -6.22 -6.02 1.37
CA GLY A 26 -5.32 -7.06 0.89
C GLY A 26 -4.26 -6.55 -0.10
N ASP A 27 -4.42 -5.35 -0.65
CA ASP A 27 -3.41 -4.78 -1.53
C ASP A 27 -2.16 -4.38 -0.74
N VAL A 28 -1.01 -4.54 -1.38
CA VAL A 28 0.27 -4.09 -0.86
C VAL A 28 0.70 -2.87 -1.67
N ILE A 29 0.89 -1.76 -0.98
CA ILE A 29 1.32 -0.50 -1.58
C ILE A 29 2.75 -0.19 -1.16
N SER A 30 3.48 0.47 -2.04
CA SER A 30 4.77 1.07 -1.74
C SER A 30 4.77 2.50 -2.24
N LEU A 31 5.36 3.41 -1.47
CA LEU A 31 5.52 4.81 -1.85
C LEU A 31 6.74 5.04 -2.76
N SER A 32 7.56 4.00 -2.96
CA SER A 32 8.68 4.04 -3.88
C SER A 32 8.79 2.76 -4.69
N THR A 33 9.64 2.78 -5.72
CA THR A 33 9.91 1.61 -6.57
C THR A 33 10.94 0.65 -5.96
N GLY A 34 11.58 1.03 -4.86
CA GLY A 34 12.63 0.22 -4.22
C GLY A 34 12.11 -1.05 -3.55
N VAL A 35 12.89 -2.13 -3.59
CA VAL A 35 12.55 -3.39 -2.89
C VAL A 35 12.89 -3.34 -1.40
N ASN A 36 13.85 -2.49 -1.02
CA ASN A 36 14.33 -2.28 0.35
C ASN A 36 13.62 -1.13 1.07
N THR A 37 12.53 -0.61 0.49
CA THR A 37 11.75 0.47 1.09
C THR A 37 10.51 -0.08 1.79
N PRO A 38 9.90 0.70 2.69
CA PRO A 38 8.73 0.25 3.42
C PRO A 38 7.57 -0.12 2.49
N HIS A 39 6.99 -1.29 2.73
CA HIS A 39 5.79 -1.76 2.06
C HIS A 39 4.63 -1.77 3.06
N TYR A 40 3.42 -1.47 2.60
CA TYR A 40 2.25 -1.33 3.46
C TYR A 40 1.12 -2.23 2.96
N LEU A 41 0.67 -3.15 3.79
CA LEU A 41 -0.52 -3.96 3.52
C LEU A 41 -1.76 -3.20 3.96
N VAL A 42 -2.72 -3.03 3.07
CA VAL A 42 -4.01 -2.41 3.38
C VAL A 42 -4.90 -3.39 4.12
N GLN A 43 -5.16 -3.09 5.39
CA GLN A 43 -6.04 -3.90 6.25
C GLN A 43 -7.49 -3.41 6.20
N ARG A 44 -7.70 -2.09 6.10
CA ARG A 44 -9.02 -1.48 6.02
C ARG A 44 -8.96 -0.17 5.24
N VAL A 45 -10.00 0.07 4.44
CA VAL A 45 -10.24 1.33 3.74
C VAL A 45 -11.42 2.01 4.42
N GLU A 46 -11.21 3.23 4.90
CA GLU A 46 -12.20 4.04 5.59
C GLU A 46 -12.47 5.29 4.76
N LEU A 47 -13.71 5.40 4.29
CA LEU A 47 -14.21 6.53 3.52
C LEU A 47 -15.08 7.39 4.45
N PHE A 48 -14.86 8.70 4.42
CA PHE A 48 -15.74 9.65 5.09
C PHE A 48 -16.72 10.20 4.07
N ALA A 49 -18.01 10.19 4.41
CA ALA A 49 -19.02 10.87 3.59
C ALA A 49 -18.65 12.36 3.47
N ASP A 50 -18.82 12.91 2.26
CA ASP A 50 -18.51 14.30 1.91
C ASP A 50 -17.04 14.73 2.06
N SER A 51 -16.11 13.78 2.07
CA SER A 51 -14.67 14.07 2.07
C SER A 51 -13.93 13.41 0.91
N ASP A 52 -13.06 14.16 0.25
CA ASP A 52 -12.12 13.64 -0.75
C ASP A 52 -10.93 12.87 -0.15
N ILE A 53 -10.95 12.66 1.17
CA ILE A 53 -9.90 12.01 1.96
C ILE A 53 -10.31 10.59 2.32
N VAL A 54 -9.44 9.64 2.00
CA VAL A 54 -9.56 8.22 2.35
C VAL A 54 -8.47 7.85 3.35
N ASN A 55 -8.87 7.28 4.49
CA ASN A 55 -7.94 6.73 5.45
C ASN A 55 -7.70 5.24 5.12
N LEU A 56 -6.45 4.90 4.88
CA LEU A 56 -5.99 3.53 4.68
C LEU A 56 -5.32 3.05 5.97
N HIS A 57 -5.97 2.14 6.66
CA HIS A 57 -5.36 1.46 7.80
C HIS A 57 -4.44 0.39 7.26
N VAL A 58 -3.16 0.54 7.55
CA VAL A 58 -2.10 -0.28 6.97
C VAL A 58 -1.24 -0.94 8.04
N GLN A 59 -0.66 -2.08 7.65
CA GLN A 59 0.44 -2.71 8.35
C GLN A 59 1.73 -2.47 7.57
N ARG A 60 2.72 -1.89 8.23
CA ARG A 60 4.03 -1.61 7.63
C ARG A 60 4.96 -2.82 7.73
N PHE A 61 5.71 -3.04 6.66
CA PHE A 61 6.82 -3.97 6.57
C PHE A 61 8.08 -3.18 6.18
N PRO A 62 9.27 -3.58 6.67
CA PRO A 62 10.52 -2.86 6.39
C PRO A 62 10.92 -2.93 4.91
N ASP A 63 10.63 -4.04 4.24
CA ASP A 63 11.01 -4.34 2.86
C ASP A 63 10.00 -5.29 2.20
N GLN A 64 10.17 -5.50 0.89
CA GLN A 64 9.29 -6.37 0.09
C GLN A 64 9.37 -7.84 0.52
N LEU A 65 10.54 -8.32 0.94
CA LEU A 65 10.75 -9.71 1.33
C LEU A 65 9.97 -10.03 2.61
N SER A 66 10.07 -9.16 3.60
CA SER A 66 9.34 -9.23 4.87
C SER A 66 7.84 -9.23 4.64
N ALA A 67 7.34 -8.38 3.72
CA ALA A 67 5.93 -8.39 3.34
C ALA A 67 5.53 -9.72 2.69
N LYS A 68 6.34 -10.23 1.75
CA LYS A 68 6.09 -11.52 1.09
C LYS A 68 6.06 -12.70 2.06
N LEU A 69 6.94 -12.71 3.06
CA LEU A 69 7.01 -13.78 4.05
C LEU A 69 5.86 -13.74 5.06
N ALA A 70 5.35 -12.55 5.36
CA ALA A 70 4.30 -12.37 6.35
C ALA A 70 2.87 -12.46 5.77
N ILE A 71 2.70 -12.26 4.47
CA ILE A 71 1.39 -12.22 3.80
C ILE A 71 1.18 -13.52 3.04
N ASP A 72 0.26 -14.35 3.52
CA ASP A 72 -0.15 -15.55 2.80
C ASP A 72 -0.80 -15.19 1.46
N GLY A 73 -0.35 -15.84 0.38
CA GLY A 73 -0.81 -15.54 -0.98
C GLY A 73 -0.34 -14.18 -1.54
N PHE A 74 0.79 -13.62 -1.09
CA PHE A 74 1.36 -12.37 -1.62
C PHE A 74 1.47 -12.38 -3.17
N ARG A 75 0.55 -11.67 -3.83
CA ARG A 75 0.54 -11.54 -5.29
C ARG A 75 1.46 -10.40 -5.73
N ASN A 76 2.70 -10.74 -6.02
CA ASN A 76 3.57 -9.82 -6.77
C ASN A 76 3.15 -9.83 -8.24
N THR A 77 2.23 -8.93 -8.63
CA THR A 77 1.82 -8.75 -10.04
C THR A 77 2.80 -7.93 -10.85
N ARG A 78 4.02 -7.67 -10.34
CA ARG A 78 5.14 -7.30 -11.23
C ARG A 78 5.34 -8.49 -12.16
N GLN A 79 4.66 -8.44 -13.30
CA GLN A 79 5.08 -9.12 -14.50
C GLN A 79 6.49 -8.63 -14.70
N PHE A 80 7.47 -9.43 -14.30
CA PHE A 80 8.85 -9.20 -14.71
C PHE A 80 8.73 -9.06 -16.22
N LEU A 81 8.96 -7.85 -16.73
CA LEU A 81 9.11 -7.66 -18.15
C LEU A 81 10.19 -8.67 -18.52
N LYS A 82 9.77 -9.76 -19.18
CA LYS A 82 10.73 -10.64 -19.83
C LYS A 82 11.41 -9.71 -20.81
N ASP A 83 12.70 -9.47 -20.60
CA ASP A 83 13.52 -8.91 -21.66
C ASP A 83 13.29 -9.82 -22.87
N GLU A 84 12.66 -9.28 -23.90
CA GLU A 84 12.56 -9.93 -25.20
C GLU A 84 13.99 -9.98 -25.75
N GLU A 85 14.60 -11.17 -25.70
CA GLU A 85 15.87 -11.50 -26.35
C GLU A 85 15.65 -11.75 -27.86
#